data_AF-A0A251RXN0-F1
#
_entry.id   AF-A0A251RXN0-F1
#
_cell.length_a   1.000
_cell.length_b   1.000
_cell.length_c   1.000
_cell.angle_alpha   90.00
_cell.angle_beta   90.00
_cell.angle_gamma   90.00
#
_symmetry.space_group_name_H-M   'P 1'
#
loop_
_entity.id
_entity.type
_entity.pdbx_description
1 polymer ?
#
loop_
_entity_poly.entity_id
_entity_poly.type
_entity_poly.pdbx_seq_one_letter_code
_entity_poly.pdbx_strand_id
1 'polypeptide(L)'
;MLLFGVVQILMSQILDFHSMVLVSVVAAIMSFCYFSIGLGLGSAQVIENGKIAGSITGYPAVSVAYKLWLTFQALGDIAFAYPYELILLEIQDTVKSPPAENKVTKHASAIAILATSFFYLGCGCLGYAAFGNDTPGNLLTGFGFYEPYWHLFSQPVFAFVERWLVQKLPSSQFLKRFHEIVGVLGALNLCPLAIYFPVEMYIVQRKVEAWSRKWVVLEIFSGVLMVVSTVALVGSVAGLIEAKLM
;
A
#
# COMPACT_ATOMS: atom_id res chain seq x y z
N MET A 1 2.16 18.68 0.70
CA MET A 1 0.73 18.92 0.46
C MET A 1 0.49 20.06 -0.53
N LEU A 2 0.97 21.29 -0.28
CA LEU A 2 0.83 22.41 -1.23
C LEU A 2 1.52 22.18 -2.58
N LEU A 3 2.75 21.66 -2.59
CA LEU A 3 3.47 21.34 -3.84
C LEU A 3 2.77 20.23 -4.64
N PHE A 4 2.28 19.19 -3.95
CA PHE A 4 1.50 18.11 -4.56
C PHE A 4 0.19 18.62 -5.15
N GLY A 5 -0.51 19.51 -4.43
CA GLY A 5 -1.70 20.20 -4.93
C GLY A 5 -1.40 21.10 -6.14
N VAL A 6 -0.27 21.82 -6.15
CA VAL A 6 0.15 22.62 -7.31
C VAL A 6 0.48 21.74 -8.51
N VAL A 7 1.18 20.63 -8.30
CA VAL A 7 1.45 19.65 -9.36
C VAL A 7 0.17 19.01 -9.88
N GLN A 8 -0.79 18.69 -9.01
CA GLN A 8 -2.12 18.18 -9.40
C GLN A 8 -2.92 19.23 -10.18
N ILE A 9 -2.89 20.50 -9.78
CA ILE A 9 -3.55 21.61 -10.50
C ILE A 9 -2.91 21.82 -11.87
N LEU A 10 -1.59 21.69 -12.00
CA LEU A 10 -0.89 21.79 -13.28
C LEU A 10 -1.16 20.57 -14.17
N MET A 11 -1.12 19.37 -13.60
CA MET A 11 -1.47 18.12 -14.29
C MET A 11 -2.94 18.08 -14.71
N SER A 12 -3.86 18.66 -13.92
CA SER A 12 -5.27 18.75 -14.27
C SER A 12 -5.53 19.70 -15.45
N GLN A 13 -4.56 20.53 -15.84
CA GLN A 13 -4.66 21.34 -17.07
C GLN A 13 -4.27 20.56 -18.34
N ILE A 14 -3.72 19.35 -18.23
CA ILE A 14 -3.41 18.51 -19.39
C ILE A 14 -4.70 17.85 -19.85
N LEU A 15 -5.43 18.59 -20.69
CA LEU A 15 -6.71 18.21 -21.26
C LEU A 15 -6.50 17.35 -22.51
N ASP A 16 -5.97 16.13 -22.35
CA ASP A 16 -6.23 15.07 -23.34
C ASP A 16 -6.02 13.65 -22.76
N PHE A 17 -7.13 12.94 -22.53
CA PHE A 17 -7.16 11.59 -21.94
C PHE A 17 -6.92 10.48 -22.98
N HIS A 18 -6.64 10.80 -24.26
CA HIS A 18 -6.40 9.80 -25.30
C HIS A 18 -5.08 9.01 -25.15
N SER A 19 -4.18 9.42 -24.25
CA SER A 19 -2.81 8.90 -24.13
C SER A 19 -2.50 8.21 -22.79
N MET A 20 -3.48 7.93 -21.92
CA MET A 20 -3.24 7.29 -20.61
C MET A 20 -2.74 5.83 -20.72
N VAL A 21 -2.88 5.21 -21.90
CA VAL A 21 -2.36 3.87 -22.17
C VAL A 21 -0.84 3.84 -22.01
N LEU A 22 -0.12 4.84 -22.51
CA LEU A 22 1.33 4.89 -22.40
C LEU A 22 1.76 4.99 -20.92
N VAL A 23 1.10 5.85 -20.15
CA VAL A 23 1.37 6.01 -18.71
C VAL A 23 1.12 4.71 -17.96
N SER A 24 0.02 4.01 -18.26
CA SER A 24 -0.32 2.71 -17.67
C SER A 24 0.68 1.62 -18.06
N VAL A 25 1.11 1.58 -19.32
CA VAL A 25 2.13 0.64 -19.82
C VAL A 25 3.47 0.89 -19.15
N VAL A 26 3.90 2.14 -19.05
CA VAL A 26 5.13 2.52 -18.35
C VAL A 26 5.04 2.14 -16.87
N ALA A 27 3.93 2.44 -16.19
CA ALA A 27 3.73 2.06 -14.79
C ALA A 27 3.77 0.53 -14.58
N ALA A 28 3.19 -0.25 -15.51
CA ALA A 28 3.24 -1.70 -15.48
C ALA A 28 4.67 -2.22 -15.67
N ILE A 29 5.41 -1.72 -16.67
CA ILE A 29 6.82 -2.08 -16.90
C ILE A 29 7.65 -1.77 -15.66
N MET A 30 7.49 -0.57 -15.10
CA MET A 30 8.20 -0.17 -13.89
C MET A 30 7.91 -1.12 -12.73
N SER A 31 6.64 -1.47 -12.49
CA SER A 31 6.25 -2.40 -11.43
C SER A 31 6.91 -3.77 -11.59
N PHE A 32 6.95 -4.30 -12.82
CA PHE A 32 7.66 -5.56 -13.13
C PHE A 32 9.17 -5.45 -12.93
N CYS A 33 9.79 -4.34 -13.32
CA CYS A 33 11.22 -4.10 -13.07
C CYS A 33 11.52 -4.05 -11.56
N TYR A 34 10.75 -3.27 -10.78
CA TYR A 34 10.88 -3.18 -9.32
C TYR A 34 10.77 -4.55 -8.67
N PHE A 35 9.74 -5.30 -9.03
CA PHE A 35 9.52 -6.66 -8.53
C PHE A 35 10.70 -7.58 -8.88
N SER A 36 11.14 -7.59 -10.13
CA SER A 36 12.21 -8.48 -10.60
C SER A 36 13.55 -8.16 -9.92
N ILE A 37 13.88 -6.88 -9.74
CA ILE A 37 15.07 -6.43 -9.03
C ILE A 37 14.99 -6.81 -7.55
N GLY A 38 13.87 -6.53 -6.90
CA GLY A 38 13.64 -6.88 -5.49
C GLY A 38 13.75 -8.39 -5.25
N LEU A 39 13.17 -9.21 -6.14
CA LEU A 39 13.30 -10.67 -6.07
C LEU A 39 14.75 -11.12 -6.30
N GLY A 40 15.40 -10.61 -7.34
CA GLY A 40 16.74 -11.02 -7.73
C GLY A 40 17.77 -10.73 -6.65
N LEU A 41 17.75 -9.52 -6.11
CA LEU A 41 18.66 -9.09 -5.05
C LEU A 41 18.33 -9.76 -3.71
N GLY A 42 17.05 -9.88 -3.36
CA GLY A 42 16.65 -10.61 -2.17
C GLY A 42 17.12 -12.06 -2.21
N SER A 43 16.94 -12.73 -3.35
CA SER A 43 17.42 -14.10 -3.55
C SER A 43 18.94 -14.18 -3.48
N ALA A 44 19.66 -13.28 -4.15
CA ALA A 44 21.12 -13.22 -4.13
C ALA A 44 21.65 -13.04 -2.70
N GLN A 45 21.05 -12.14 -1.93
CA GLN A 45 21.43 -11.89 -0.54
C GLN A 45 21.20 -13.12 0.36
N VAL A 46 20.08 -13.83 0.19
CA VAL A 46 19.81 -15.08 0.94
C VAL A 46 20.85 -16.15 0.61
N ILE A 47 21.21 -16.28 -0.67
CA ILE A 47 22.22 -17.23 -1.15
C ILE A 47 23.61 -16.86 -0.59
N GLU A 48 23.99 -15.58 -0.68
CA GLU A 48 25.27 -15.06 -0.18
C GLU A 48 25.40 -15.23 1.33
N ASN A 49 24.34 -14.93 2.09
CA ASN A 49 24.30 -15.10 3.52
C ASN A 49 24.30 -16.59 3.95
N GLY A 50 23.94 -17.51 3.04
CA GLY A 50 23.82 -18.95 3.30
C GLY A 50 22.73 -19.32 4.31
N LYS A 51 21.84 -18.39 4.65
CA LYS A 51 20.77 -18.56 5.65
C LYS A 51 19.58 -17.65 5.37
N ILE A 52 18.41 -18.08 5.84
CA ILE A 52 17.21 -17.24 5.89
C ILE A 52 17.27 -16.44 7.20
N ALA A 53 17.31 -15.11 7.11
CA ALA A 53 17.40 -14.21 8.25
C ALA A 53 16.04 -14.02 8.96
N GLY A 54 14.93 -14.19 8.24
CA GLY A 54 13.58 -14.09 8.79
C GLY A 54 13.24 -15.21 9.79
N SER A 55 12.42 -14.89 10.78
CA SER A 55 11.91 -15.84 11.78
C SER A 55 10.38 -15.94 11.72
N ILE A 56 9.85 -17.13 12.00
CA ILE A 56 8.40 -17.36 12.14
C ILE A 56 7.83 -16.59 13.34
N THR A 57 8.66 -16.30 14.36
CA THR A 57 8.23 -15.52 15.52
C THR A 57 8.12 -14.02 15.23
N GLY A 58 8.62 -13.55 14.09
CA GLY A 58 8.64 -12.15 13.72
C GLY A 58 9.55 -11.28 14.59
N TYR A 59 9.32 -9.97 14.55
CA TYR A 59 10.10 -8.96 15.25
C TYR A 59 10.09 -9.16 16.78
N PRO A 60 11.26 -9.16 17.44
CA PRO A 60 11.36 -9.23 18.89
C PRO A 60 10.98 -7.87 19.49
N ALA A 61 9.97 -7.85 20.33
CA ALA A 61 9.46 -6.64 20.98
C ALA A 61 9.70 -6.69 22.48
N VAL A 62 9.95 -5.52 23.08
CA VAL A 62 10.17 -5.36 24.53
C VAL A 62 8.93 -5.72 25.37
N SER A 63 7.74 -5.70 24.78
CA SER A 63 6.50 -6.12 25.43
C SER A 63 5.49 -6.68 24.42
N VAL A 64 4.52 -7.45 24.91
CA VAL A 64 3.41 -7.98 24.10
C VAL A 64 2.58 -6.83 23.52
N ALA A 65 2.33 -5.79 24.31
CA ALA A 65 1.57 -4.61 23.86
C ALA A 65 2.29 -3.90 22.71
N TYR A 66 3.62 -3.73 22.81
CA TYR A 66 4.42 -3.13 21.75
C TYR A 66 4.43 -3.99 20.48
N LYS A 67 4.46 -5.32 20.62
CA LYS A 67 4.37 -6.21 19.47
C LYS A 67 3.02 -6.13 18.76
N LEU A 68 1.94 -6.08 19.53
CA LEU A 68 0.59 -5.88 19.01
C LEU A 68 0.50 -4.56 18.27
N TRP A 69 1.13 -3.51 18.81
CA TRP A 69 1.19 -2.20 18.18
C TRP A 69 1.78 -2.21 16.77
N LEU A 70 2.99 -2.74 16.65
CA LEU A 70 3.68 -2.86 15.36
C LEU A 70 2.89 -3.73 14.37
N THR A 71 2.18 -4.74 14.87
CA THR A 71 1.31 -5.59 14.03
C THR A 71 0.14 -4.80 13.45
N PHE A 72 -0.49 -3.93 14.25
CA PHE A 72 -1.58 -3.08 13.78
C PHE A 72 -1.13 -1.99 12.81
N GLN A 73 0.05 -1.41 13.04
CA GLN A 73 0.67 -0.50 12.09
C GLN A 73 0.93 -1.19 10.74
N ALA A 74 1.49 -2.40 10.76
CA ALA A 74 1.72 -3.18 9.54
C ALA A 74 0.42 -3.50 8.79
N LEU A 75 -0.69 -3.75 9.51
CA LEU A 75 -2.00 -3.88 8.88
C LEU A 75 -2.44 -2.60 8.17
N GLY A 76 -2.16 -1.42 8.75
CA GLY A 76 -2.38 -0.10 8.14
C GLY A 76 -1.55 0.16 6.88
N ASP A 77 -0.30 -0.34 6.86
CA ASP A 77 0.57 -0.24 5.69
C ASP A 77 0.11 -1.17 4.54
N ILE A 78 -0.29 -2.41 4.86
CA ILE A 78 -0.89 -3.34 3.89
C ILE A 78 -2.16 -2.73 3.32
N ALA A 79 -3.03 -2.24 4.20
CA ALA A 79 -4.23 -1.49 3.88
C ALA A 79 -4.01 -0.38 2.84
N PHE A 80 -3.03 0.48 3.08
CA PHE A 80 -2.66 1.55 2.15
C PHE A 80 -2.19 1.02 0.78
N ALA A 81 -1.48 -0.11 0.77
CA ALA A 81 -0.95 -0.70 -0.47
C ALA A 81 -2.05 -1.18 -1.43
N TYR A 82 -3.30 -1.31 -0.99
CA TYR A 82 -4.44 -1.72 -1.82
C TYR A 82 -5.46 -0.57 -2.04
N PRO A 83 -5.12 0.53 -2.76
CA PRO A 83 -6.05 1.64 -3.02
C PRO A 83 -7.12 1.32 -4.08
N TYR A 84 -7.32 0.04 -4.38
CA TYR A 84 -8.08 -0.43 -5.53
C TYR A 84 -9.56 0.01 -5.49
N GLU A 85 -10.16 0.13 -4.31
CA GLU A 85 -11.56 0.57 -4.14
C GLU A 85 -11.88 1.95 -4.72
N LEU A 86 -10.94 2.90 -4.65
CA LEU A 86 -11.12 4.24 -5.22
C LEU A 86 -11.03 4.19 -6.75
N ILE A 87 -10.04 3.46 -7.25
CA ILE A 87 -9.79 3.30 -8.68
C ILE A 87 -10.92 2.49 -9.34
N LEU A 88 -11.51 1.54 -8.62
CA LEU A 88 -12.61 0.71 -9.13
C LEU A 88 -13.81 1.55 -9.57
N LEU A 89 -14.18 2.57 -8.79
CA LEU A 89 -15.30 3.45 -9.12
C LEU A 89 -15.01 4.23 -10.41
N GLU A 90 -13.79 4.74 -10.57
CA GLU A 90 -13.36 5.44 -11.78
C GLU A 90 -13.31 4.51 -13.00
N ILE A 91 -12.84 3.26 -12.82
CA ILE A 91 -12.83 2.26 -13.89
C ILE A 91 -14.28 1.91 -14.30
N GLN A 92 -15.18 1.73 -13.35
CA GLN A 92 -16.58 1.39 -13.67
C GLN A 92 -17.28 2.49 -14.47
N ASP A 93 -17.00 3.76 -14.19
CA ASP A 93 -17.56 4.90 -14.92
C ASP A 93 -17.06 5.01 -16.38
N THR A 94 -15.94 4.36 -16.70
CA THR A 94 -15.30 4.43 -18.04
C THR A 94 -15.53 3.18 -18.92
N VAL A 95 -15.91 2.05 -18.32
CA VAL A 95 -16.12 0.80 -19.07
C VAL A 95 -17.41 0.88 -19.88
N LYS A 96 -17.31 0.77 -21.20
CA LYS A 96 -18.47 0.81 -22.10
C LYS A 96 -19.18 -0.54 -22.14
N SER A 97 -20.50 -0.52 -21.99
CA SER A 97 -21.38 -1.67 -22.25
C SER A 97 -21.78 -1.72 -23.74
N PRO A 98 -21.93 -2.90 -24.39
CA PRO A 98 -21.92 -4.27 -23.86
C PRO A 98 -20.55 -5.00 -23.92
N PRO A 99 -20.30 -6.01 -23.04
CA PRO A 99 -21.19 -6.62 -22.04
C PRO A 99 -21.25 -5.81 -20.73
N ALA A 100 -22.15 -6.20 -19.81
CA ALA A 100 -22.37 -5.48 -18.55
C ALA A 100 -21.08 -5.22 -17.76
N GLU A 101 -20.84 -3.96 -17.40
CA GLU A 101 -19.65 -3.48 -16.67
C GLU A 101 -19.29 -4.36 -15.48
N ASN A 102 -20.28 -4.77 -14.68
CA ASN A 102 -20.05 -5.59 -13.50
C ASN A 102 -19.41 -6.96 -13.80
N LYS A 103 -19.60 -7.54 -15.00
CA LYS A 103 -19.00 -8.83 -15.39
C LYS A 103 -17.54 -8.65 -15.79
N VAL A 104 -17.26 -7.67 -16.65
CA VAL A 104 -15.91 -7.37 -17.15
C VAL A 104 -15.04 -6.91 -15.98
N THR A 105 -15.53 -5.94 -15.22
CA THR A 105 -14.80 -5.33 -14.11
C THR A 105 -14.52 -6.35 -13.03
N LYS A 106 -15.48 -7.22 -12.66
CA LYS A 106 -15.24 -8.24 -11.61
C LYS A 106 -14.10 -9.20 -11.96
N HIS A 107 -14.04 -9.66 -13.21
CA HIS A 107 -12.99 -10.59 -13.62
C HIS A 107 -11.61 -9.90 -13.67
N ALA A 108 -11.53 -8.74 -14.32
CA ALA A 108 -10.28 -7.96 -14.40
C ALA A 108 -9.74 -7.61 -13.02
N SER A 109 -10.64 -7.28 -12.10
CA SER A 109 -10.31 -6.90 -10.73
C SER A 109 -9.82 -8.05 -9.89
N ALA A 110 -10.41 -9.24 -10.03
CA ALA A 110 -9.91 -10.44 -9.38
C ALA A 110 -8.47 -10.74 -9.81
N ILE A 111 -8.17 -10.64 -11.11
CA ILE A 111 -6.82 -10.83 -11.65
C ILE A 111 -5.87 -9.77 -11.08
N ALA A 112 -6.27 -8.49 -11.08
CA ALA A 112 -5.44 -7.40 -10.57
C ALA A 112 -5.08 -7.61 -9.08
N ILE A 113 -6.06 -7.90 -8.23
CA ILE A 113 -5.83 -8.13 -6.80
C ILE A 113 -4.90 -9.34 -6.57
N LEU A 114 -5.11 -10.44 -7.31
CA LEU A 114 -4.25 -11.63 -7.21
C LEU A 114 -2.81 -11.33 -7.65
N ALA A 115 -2.63 -10.63 -8.78
CA ALA A 115 -1.32 -10.25 -9.29
C ALA A 115 -0.58 -9.32 -8.32
N THR A 116 -1.25 -8.27 -7.81
CA THR A 116 -0.69 -7.35 -6.83
C THR A 116 -0.30 -8.07 -5.54
N SER A 117 -1.15 -8.97 -5.05
CA SER A 117 -0.86 -9.77 -3.85
C SER A 117 0.35 -10.66 -4.04
N PHE A 118 0.48 -11.30 -5.21
CA PHE A 118 1.65 -12.09 -5.54
C PHE A 118 2.93 -11.24 -5.55
N PHE A 119 2.90 -10.04 -6.14
CA PHE A 119 4.06 -9.16 -6.18
C PHE A 119 4.47 -8.65 -4.79
N TYR A 120 3.50 -8.17 -4.00
CA TYR A 120 3.77 -7.66 -2.66
C TYR A 120 4.24 -8.75 -1.69
N LEU A 121 3.59 -9.92 -1.70
CA LEU A 121 4.05 -11.05 -0.91
C LEU A 121 5.42 -11.54 -1.36
N GLY A 122 5.69 -11.59 -2.67
CA GLY A 122 7.01 -11.99 -3.19
C GLY A 122 8.13 -11.07 -2.70
N CYS A 123 7.97 -9.76 -2.85
CA CYS A 123 8.93 -8.78 -2.35
C CYS A 123 9.04 -8.78 -0.82
N GLY A 124 7.91 -8.84 -0.11
CA GLY A 124 7.89 -8.85 1.36
C GLY A 124 8.56 -10.10 1.94
N CYS A 125 8.21 -11.29 1.44
CA CYS A 125 8.77 -12.55 1.92
C CYS A 125 10.26 -12.67 1.61
N LEU A 126 10.72 -12.33 0.40
CA LEU A 126 12.15 -12.39 0.10
C LEU A 126 12.95 -11.29 0.78
N GLY A 127 12.38 -10.09 0.93
CA GLY A 127 13.02 -9.02 1.71
C GLY A 127 13.19 -9.42 3.18
N TYR A 128 12.16 -10.05 3.77
CA TYR A 128 12.24 -10.58 5.12
C TYR A 128 13.17 -11.79 5.22
N ALA A 129 13.24 -12.65 4.19
CA ALA A 129 14.20 -13.75 4.14
C ALA A 129 15.66 -13.24 4.07
N ALA A 130 15.90 -12.14 3.34
CA ALA A 130 17.22 -11.55 3.14
C ALA A 130 17.74 -10.82 4.39
N PHE A 131 16.90 -9.99 5.03
CA PHE A 131 17.32 -9.08 6.10
C PHE A 131 16.73 -9.40 7.47
N GLY A 132 15.70 -10.24 7.55
CA GLY A 132 15.06 -10.60 8.81
C GLY A 132 14.47 -9.39 9.53
N ASN A 133 14.83 -9.19 10.79
CA ASN A 133 14.31 -8.06 11.58
C ASN A 133 14.91 -6.71 11.19
N ASP A 134 15.97 -6.71 10.39
CA ASP A 134 16.66 -5.50 9.90
C ASP A 134 16.14 -5.07 8.52
N THR A 135 15.02 -5.62 8.05
CA THR A 135 14.42 -5.23 6.77
C THR A 135 14.07 -3.73 6.78
N PRO A 136 14.61 -2.93 5.85
CA PRO A 136 14.33 -1.50 5.78
C PRO A 136 12.92 -1.25 5.22
N GLY A 137 12.28 -0.14 5.63
CA GLY A 137 10.96 0.26 5.13
C GLY A 137 10.89 0.45 3.61
N ASN A 138 12.01 0.84 2.98
CA ASN A 138 12.22 0.75 1.54
C ASN A 138 13.22 -0.37 1.24
N LEU A 139 12.72 -1.53 0.78
CA LEU A 139 13.51 -2.73 0.55
C LEU A 139 14.78 -2.48 -0.28
N LEU A 140 14.70 -1.62 -1.30
CA LEU A 140 15.82 -1.37 -2.20
C LEU A 140 16.97 -0.58 -1.57
N THR A 141 16.73 0.13 -0.45
CA THR A 141 17.81 0.78 0.30
C THR A 141 18.69 -0.20 1.06
N GLY A 142 18.18 -1.40 1.36
CA GLY A 142 18.91 -2.45 2.07
C GLY A 142 20.05 -3.06 1.27
N PHE A 143 19.97 -3.01 -0.07
CA PHE A 143 20.98 -3.58 -0.97
C PHE A 143 22.12 -2.60 -1.31
N GLY A 144 22.21 -1.46 -0.63
CA GLY A 144 23.34 -0.54 -0.81
C GLY A 144 23.25 0.36 -2.05
N PHE A 145 22.08 0.52 -2.67
CA PHE A 145 21.86 1.53 -3.71
C PHE A 145 21.79 2.95 -3.12
N TYR A 146 22.93 3.42 -2.64
CA TYR A 146 23.14 4.81 -2.24
C TYR A 146 23.65 5.66 -3.42
N GLU A 147 24.20 5.06 -4.50
CA GLU A 147 24.59 5.68 -5.79
C GLU A 147 25.19 4.64 -6.79
N PRO A 148 25.08 4.76 -8.14
CA PRO A 148 24.28 5.66 -8.95
C PRO A 148 23.02 5.01 -9.58
N TYR A 149 21.97 5.83 -9.72
CA TYR A 149 20.55 5.47 -9.85
C TYR A 149 20.01 5.16 -11.26
N TRP A 150 20.85 4.99 -12.26
CA TRP A 150 20.41 4.98 -13.66
C TRP A 150 19.62 3.72 -14.11
N HIS A 151 19.44 2.74 -13.24
CA HIS A 151 18.82 1.46 -13.58
C HIS A 151 17.29 1.44 -13.46
N LEU A 152 16.65 2.45 -12.85
CA LEU A 152 15.21 2.37 -12.55
C LEU A 152 14.51 3.71 -12.77
N PHE A 153 13.89 3.90 -13.93
CA PHE A 153 13.45 5.19 -14.50
C PHE A 153 12.68 6.18 -13.58
N SER A 154 11.97 5.73 -12.53
CA SER A 154 11.21 6.61 -11.61
C SER A 154 11.86 6.84 -10.24
N GLN A 155 12.72 5.93 -9.80
CA GLN A 155 13.40 6.01 -8.51
C GLN A 155 14.36 7.20 -8.39
N PRO A 156 15.14 7.57 -9.43
CA PRO A 156 15.96 8.76 -9.45
C PRO A 156 15.15 10.01 -9.20
N VAL A 157 13.94 10.13 -9.75
CA VAL A 157 13.12 11.33 -9.58
C VAL A 157 12.59 11.41 -8.15
N PHE A 158 12.05 10.31 -7.62
CA PHE A 158 11.53 10.29 -6.26
C PHE A 158 12.66 10.47 -5.23
N ALA A 159 13.78 9.76 -5.38
CA ALA A 159 14.95 9.88 -4.52
C ALA A 159 15.66 11.24 -4.67
N PHE A 160 15.68 11.84 -5.87
CA PHE A 160 16.19 13.19 -6.08
C PHE A 160 15.30 14.22 -5.38
N VAL A 161 13.98 14.13 -5.54
CA VAL A 161 13.03 15.00 -4.84
C VAL A 161 13.12 14.80 -3.34
N GLU A 162 13.22 13.55 -2.88
CA GLU A 162 13.40 13.18 -1.47
C GLU A 162 14.68 13.79 -0.91
N ARG A 163 15.83 13.58 -1.56
CA ARG A 163 17.12 14.16 -1.15
C ARG A 163 17.12 15.68 -1.22
N TRP A 164 16.55 16.27 -2.26
CA TRP A 164 16.42 17.72 -2.39
C TRP A 164 15.57 18.30 -1.25
N LEU A 165 14.48 17.63 -0.89
CA LEU A 165 13.66 18.00 0.25
C LEU A 165 14.40 17.78 1.58
N VAL A 166 15.16 16.69 1.76
CA VAL A 166 15.98 16.44 2.97
C VAL A 166 17.09 17.49 3.11
N GLN A 167 17.75 17.87 2.02
CA GLN A 167 18.80 18.89 2.03
C GLN A 167 18.23 20.29 2.27
N LYS A 168 17.06 20.59 1.72
CA LYS A 168 16.42 21.91 1.84
C LYS A 168 15.60 22.07 3.11
N LEU A 169 15.13 20.97 3.69
CA LEU A 169 14.37 20.90 4.93
C LEU A 169 14.94 19.81 5.86
N PRO A 170 16.20 19.93 6.34
CA PRO A 170 16.85 18.93 7.19
C PRO A 170 16.15 18.73 8.54
N SER A 171 15.34 19.70 8.96
CA SER A 171 14.51 19.67 10.17
C SER A 171 13.06 19.22 9.93
N SER A 172 12.67 18.89 8.69
CA SER A 172 11.28 18.48 8.42
C SER A 172 11.00 17.07 8.93
N GLN A 173 10.19 16.99 9.98
CA GLN A 173 9.72 15.72 10.55
C GLN A 173 8.83 14.91 9.57
N PHE A 174 8.40 15.53 8.46
CA PHE A 174 7.52 14.91 7.47
C PHE A 174 8.19 13.76 6.70
N LEU A 175 9.47 13.90 6.31
CA LEU A 175 10.20 12.90 5.53
C LEU A 175 10.54 11.64 6.34
N LYS A 176 10.90 11.81 7.62
CA LYS A 176 11.15 10.68 8.53
C LYS A 176 9.87 9.90 8.86
N ARG A 177 8.71 10.54 8.76
CA ARG A 177 7.39 9.99 9.16
C ARG A 177 6.53 9.54 7.99
N PHE A 178 7.08 9.51 6.78
CA PHE A 178 6.30 9.24 5.58
C PHE A 178 5.57 7.88 5.66
N HIS A 179 6.24 6.83 6.13
CA HIS A 179 5.64 5.50 6.31
C HIS A 179 4.52 5.49 7.36
N GLU A 180 4.69 6.22 8.46
CA GLU A 180 3.65 6.32 9.50
C GLU A 180 2.42 7.10 9.02
N ILE A 181 2.65 8.18 8.26
CA ILE A 181 1.57 8.97 7.64
C ILE A 181 0.81 8.12 6.62
N VAL A 182 1.53 7.30 5.86
CA VAL A 182 0.96 6.34 4.91
C VAL A 182 0.05 5.33 5.62
N GLY A 183 0.49 4.73 6.74
CA GLY A 183 -0.34 3.83 7.54
C GLY A 183 -1.59 4.51 8.12
N VAL A 184 -1.51 5.79 8.51
CA VAL A 184 -2.69 6.58 8.95
C VAL A 184 -3.67 6.79 7.79
N LEU A 185 -3.18 7.18 6.61
CA LEU A 185 -4.00 7.40 5.42
C LEU A 185 -4.69 6.10 4.96
N GLY A 186 -3.97 4.98 4.98
CA GLY A 186 -4.53 3.66 4.69
C GLY A 186 -5.67 3.32 5.62
N ALA A 187 -5.46 3.45 6.94
CA ALA A 187 -6.49 3.15 7.93
C ALA A 187 -7.73 4.05 7.82
N LEU A 188 -7.57 5.35 7.53
CA LEU A 188 -8.69 6.28 7.33
C LEU A 188 -9.51 5.97 6.07
N ASN A 189 -8.85 5.63 4.96
CA ASN A 189 -9.53 5.25 3.72
C ASN A 189 -10.37 3.98 3.88
N LEU A 190 -9.83 2.99 4.62
CA LEU A 190 -10.52 1.72 4.81
C LEU A 190 -11.80 1.79 5.66
N CYS A 191 -11.89 2.71 6.63
CA CYS A 191 -12.94 2.61 7.64
C CYS A 191 -14.36 2.83 7.09
N PRO A 192 -14.72 3.98 6.48
CA PRO A 192 -16.07 4.18 5.96
C PRO A 192 -16.21 3.77 4.48
N LEU A 193 -15.23 4.08 3.63
CA LEU A 193 -15.35 4.01 2.17
C LEU A 193 -15.12 2.61 1.61
N ALA A 194 -14.20 1.84 2.19
CA ALA A 194 -13.88 0.51 1.71
C ALA A 194 -14.81 -0.59 2.24
N ILE A 195 -15.22 -0.46 3.50
CA ILE A 195 -15.86 -1.55 4.25
C ILE A 195 -17.32 -1.22 4.54
N TYR A 196 -17.57 -0.17 5.31
CA TYR A 196 -18.92 0.11 5.82
C TYR A 196 -19.89 0.48 4.68
N PHE A 197 -19.56 1.48 3.86
CA PHE A 197 -20.46 1.94 2.81
C PHE A 197 -20.78 0.85 1.77
N PRO A 198 -19.81 0.08 1.24
CA PRO A 198 -20.13 -0.97 0.27
C PRO A 198 -21.01 -2.10 0.86
N VAL A 199 -20.82 -2.45 2.14
CA VAL A 199 -21.66 -3.45 2.82
C VAL A 199 -23.09 -2.95 2.99
N GLU A 200 -23.27 -1.72 3.47
CA GLU A 200 -24.60 -1.10 3.61
C GLU A 200 -25.30 -0.94 2.25
N MET A 201 -24.57 -0.45 1.25
CA MET A 201 -25.09 -0.34 -0.12
C MET A 201 -25.53 -1.70 -0.66
N TYR A 202 -24.76 -2.77 -0.39
CA TYR A 202 -25.14 -4.12 -0.79
C TYR A 202 -26.43 -4.59 -0.09
N ILE A 203 -26.56 -4.38 1.22
CA ILE A 203 -27.76 -4.74 2.01
C ILE A 203 -28.99 -4.03 1.44
N VAL A 204 -28.89 -2.73 1.19
CA VAL A 204 -29.98 -1.90 0.64
C VAL A 204 -30.33 -2.31 -0.79
N GLN A 205 -29.35 -2.45 -1.69
CA GLN A 205 -29.59 -2.78 -3.10
C GLN A 205 -30.15 -4.20 -3.28
N ARG A 206 -29.69 -5.17 -2.48
CA ARG A 206 -30.17 -6.55 -2.53
C ARG A 206 -31.40 -6.80 -1.67
N LYS A 207 -31.92 -5.77 -0.98
CA LYS A 207 -33.06 -5.88 -0.06
C LYS A 207 -32.89 -7.05 0.90
N VAL A 208 -31.70 -7.17 1.48
CA VAL A 208 -31.39 -8.25 2.41
C VAL A 208 -32.24 -8.04 3.66
N GLU A 209 -33.03 -9.04 4.03
CA GLU A 209 -33.92 -8.96 5.20
C GLU A 209 -33.10 -8.82 6.48
N ALA A 210 -33.49 -7.85 7.33
CA ALA A 210 -32.86 -7.62 8.62
C ALA A 210 -32.93 -8.91 9.47
N TRP A 211 -31.87 -9.19 10.22
CA TRP A 211 -31.73 -10.41 11.03
C TRP A 211 -31.69 -11.74 10.27
N SER A 212 -31.70 -11.72 8.93
CA SER A 212 -31.39 -12.91 8.15
C SER A 212 -29.93 -13.34 8.40
N ARG A 213 -29.62 -14.63 8.23
CA ARG A 213 -28.24 -15.14 8.36
C ARG A 213 -27.24 -14.36 7.50
N LYS A 214 -27.65 -13.95 6.30
CA LYS A 214 -26.81 -13.15 5.39
C LYS A 214 -26.56 -11.75 5.93
N TRP A 215 -27.59 -11.10 6.47
CA TRP A 215 -27.47 -9.79 7.09
C TRP A 215 -26.54 -9.83 8.30
N VAL A 216 -26.74 -10.79 9.21
CA VAL A 216 -25.91 -10.94 10.41
C VAL A 216 -24.44 -11.19 10.04
N VAL A 217 -24.17 -12.02 9.03
CA VAL A 217 -22.80 -12.28 8.57
C VAL A 217 -22.15 -11.00 7.99
N LEU A 218 -22.90 -10.22 7.21
CA LEU A 218 -22.39 -8.97 6.61
C LEU A 218 -22.12 -7.90 7.68
N GLU A 219 -22.99 -7.77 8.67
CA GLU A 219 -22.83 -6.84 9.78
C GLU A 219 -21.67 -7.21 10.70
N ILE A 220 -21.53 -8.50 11.04
CA ILE A 220 -20.38 -8.98 11.82
C ILE A 220 -19.09 -8.74 11.03
N PHE A 221 -19.08 -9.03 9.73
CA PHE A 221 -17.93 -8.79 8.88
C PHE A 221 -17.54 -7.30 8.84
N SER A 222 -18.52 -6.41 8.60
CA SER A 222 -18.33 -4.96 8.61
C SER A 222 -17.82 -4.46 9.96
N GLY A 223 -18.46 -4.88 11.05
CA GLY A 223 -18.08 -4.50 12.41
C GLY A 223 -16.67 -4.96 12.79
N VAL A 224 -16.29 -6.21 12.46
CA VAL A 224 -14.94 -6.72 12.72
C VAL A 224 -13.90 -5.91 11.94
N LEU A 225 -14.14 -5.65 10.66
CA LEU A 225 -13.20 -4.90 9.84
C LEU A 225 -13.11 -3.41 10.24
N MET A 226 -14.20 -2.81 10.72
CA MET A 226 -14.18 -1.48 11.33
C MET A 226 -13.33 -1.45 12.61
N VAL A 227 -13.41 -2.48 13.46
CA VAL A 227 -12.55 -2.59 14.63
C VAL A 227 -11.08 -2.72 14.21
N VAL A 228 -10.77 -3.59 13.24
CA VAL A 228 -9.41 -3.75 12.72
C VAL A 228 -8.87 -2.43 12.16
N SER A 229 -9.67 -1.71 11.38
CA SER A 229 -9.28 -0.41 10.81
C SER A 229 -9.07 0.66 11.90
N THR A 230 -9.93 0.70 12.92
CA THR A 230 -9.78 1.63 14.05
C THR A 230 -8.49 1.32 14.83
N VAL A 231 -8.22 0.05 15.06
CA VAL A 231 -7.02 -0.38 15.77
C VAL A 231 -5.76 -0.14 14.94
N ALA A 232 -5.81 -0.33 13.61
CA ALA A 232 -4.73 0.03 12.69
C ALA A 232 -4.49 1.55 12.66
N LEU A 233 -5.56 2.36 12.69
CA LEU A 233 -5.46 3.82 12.76
C LEU A 233 -4.77 4.26 14.04
N VAL A 234 -5.22 3.71 15.18
CA VAL A 234 -4.60 3.97 16.47
C VAL A 234 -3.12 3.56 16.37
N GLY A 235 -2.83 2.34 15.89
CA GLY A 235 -1.52 1.77 15.54
C GLY A 235 -0.57 2.74 14.82
N SER A 236 -1.03 3.29 13.71
CA SER A 236 -0.25 4.23 12.92
C SER A 236 -0.05 5.58 13.63
N VAL A 237 -1.03 6.03 14.42
CA VAL A 237 -0.95 7.30 15.17
C VAL A 237 0.05 7.24 16.32
N ALA A 238 0.05 6.21 17.17
CA ALA A 238 1.09 6.13 18.20
C ALA A 238 2.47 5.75 17.66
N GLY A 239 2.58 5.07 16.51
CA GLY A 239 3.85 4.99 15.77
C GLY A 239 4.39 6.41 15.47
N LEU A 240 3.53 7.28 14.95
CA LEU A 240 3.83 8.70 14.71
C LEU A 240 4.25 9.48 15.97
N ILE A 241 3.67 9.14 17.13
CA ILE A 241 3.99 9.77 18.42
C ILE A 241 5.32 9.26 18.96
N GLU A 242 5.63 7.97 18.83
CA GLU A 242 6.93 7.43 19.25
C GLU A 242 8.08 7.98 18.39
N ALA A 243 7.89 8.11 17.07
CA ALA A 243 8.83 8.81 16.19
C ALA A 243 8.92 10.33 16.43
N LYS A 244 8.19 10.86 17.41
CA LYS A 244 8.35 12.24 17.92
C LYS A 244 9.25 12.32 19.15
N LEU A 245 9.47 11.21 19.85
CA LEU A 245 10.24 11.13 21.09
C LEU A 245 11.69 10.65 20.88
N MET A 246 12.01 10.10 19.70
CA MET A 246 13.37 9.76 19.25
C MET A 246 13.95 10.83 18.33
#